data_AF-A0A0B1SX99-F1
#
_entry.id   AF-A0A0B1SX99-F1
#
_cell.length_a   1.000
_cell.length_b   1.000
_cell.length_c   1.000
_cell.angle_alpha   90.00
_cell.angle_beta   90.00
_cell.angle_gamma   90.00
#
_symmetry.space_group_name_H-M   'P 1'
#
loop_
_entity.id
_entity.type
_entity.pdbx_description
1 polymer ?
#
loop_
_entity_poly.entity_id
_entity_poly.type
_entity_poly.pdbx_seq_one_letter_code
_entity_poly.pdbx_strand_id
1 'polypeptide(L)'
;MTVLIYSETDASTDSHTRANSNFSEQVKDLVLNIHMILSDTVKLKEFANDFEMTIDLMYRVAKGYQTNPDLRLTWLLNMASRHADRELYCEAGQCVLHAAALAAEYIAMSTTDGFMPRGAVDFERISDNILEESAVSDDVLSPDVEGICESRHFTAAGLVNLVEKSMAFFEKAHMYEIMPDVFRIVEPIVREWRDYRRLGAIYARLSEALNRIEPTVSITEDTADAWLSPLPSADKRCFGTYFRVGFYGSRFGDLDGEEYVYKCLGGEEYTATDEGLPPNNLR
;
A
#
# COMPACT_ATOMS: atom_id res chain seq x y z
N MET A 1 -10.68 0.00 -31.35
CA MET A 1 -10.64 1.05 -32.40
C MET A 1 -12.01 1.31 -33.03
N THR A 2 -12.83 0.30 -33.30
CA THR A 2 -14.20 0.46 -33.84
C THR A 2 -15.17 1.16 -32.88
N VAL A 3 -15.13 0.88 -31.57
CA VAL A 3 -16.06 1.47 -30.57
C VAL A 3 -15.90 3.00 -30.43
N LEU A 4 -14.66 3.51 -30.49
CA LEU A 4 -14.36 4.95 -30.46
C LEU A 4 -14.84 5.68 -31.71
N ILE A 5 -14.78 5.02 -32.87
CA ILE A 5 -15.26 5.58 -34.13
C ILE A 5 -16.79 5.70 -34.11
N TYR A 6 -17.49 4.70 -33.55
CA TYR A 6 -18.95 4.75 -33.41
C TYR A 6 -19.41 5.84 -32.43
N SER A 7 -18.71 6.05 -31.32
CA SER A 7 -19.07 7.10 -30.35
C SER A 7 -18.82 8.51 -30.89
N GLU A 8 -17.80 8.70 -31.73
CA GLU A 8 -17.50 9.97 -32.39
C GLU A 8 -18.47 10.28 -33.54
N THR A 9 -18.97 9.28 -34.25
CA THR A 9 -19.94 9.50 -35.35
C THR A 9 -21.32 9.94 -34.85
N ASP A 10 -21.83 9.37 -33.75
CA ASP A 10 -23.15 9.73 -33.22
C ASP A 10 -23.17 11.12 -32.55
N ALA A 11 -22.03 11.58 -32.04
CA ALA A 11 -21.87 12.91 -31.45
C ALA A 11 -22.05 14.06 -32.46
N SER A 12 -21.93 13.78 -33.76
CA SER A 12 -21.97 14.80 -34.82
C SER A 12 -23.38 15.11 -35.35
N THR A 13 -24.40 14.32 -35.00
CA THR A 13 -25.71 14.36 -35.68
C THR A 13 -26.88 14.86 -34.85
N ASP A 14 -26.74 15.07 -33.53
CA ASP A 14 -27.90 15.48 -32.71
C ASP A 14 -27.57 16.45 -31.57
N SER A 15 -28.49 17.36 -31.29
CA SER A 15 -28.34 18.35 -30.21
C SER A 15 -28.55 17.76 -28.81
N HIS A 16 -29.05 16.51 -28.75
CA HIS A 16 -29.16 15.69 -27.54
C HIS A 16 -27.85 14.99 -27.13
N THR A 17 -26.83 14.96 -28.00
CA THR A 17 -25.60 14.16 -27.80
C THR A 17 -24.52 14.85 -26.95
N ARG A 18 -24.77 16.05 -26.43
CA ARG A 18 -23.89 16.68 -25.41
C ARG A 18 -23.77 15.85 -24.12
N ALA A 19 -24.77 15.03 -23.82
CA ALA A 19 -24.73 14.06 -22.73
C ALA A 19 -23.80 12.85 -22.99
N ASN A 20 -23.41 12.60 -24.25
CA ASN A 20 -22.48 11.51 -24.62
C ASN A 20 -21.00 11.92 -24.58
N SER A 21 -20.69 13.19 -24.27
CA SER A 21 -19.30 13.64 -24.08
C SER A 21 -18.66 12.93 -22.88
N ASN A 22 -19.37 12.88 -21.75
CA ASN A 22 -18.94 12.13 -20.55
C ASN A 22 -18.72 10.65 -20.83
N PHE A 23 -19.60 10.00 -21.59
CA PHE A 23 -19.45 8.56 -21.89
C PHE A 23 -18.23 8.29 -22.79
N SER A 24 -17.97 9.13 -23.79
CA SER A 24 -16.81 8.99 -24.68
C SER A 24 -15.49 9.22 -23.92
N GLU A 25 -15.47 10.18 -22.99
CA GLU A 25 -14.33 10.43 -22.10
C GLU A 25 -14.10 9.24 -21.14
N GLN A 26 -15.15 8.74 -20.47
CA GLN A 26 -15.08 7.56 -19.62
C GLN A 26 -14.55 6.32 -20.37
N VAL A 27 -14.99 6.10 -21.62
CA VAL A 27 -14.47 4.99 -22.46
C VAL A 27 -13.00 5.22 -22.82
N LYS A 28 -12.59 6.46 -23.11
CA LYS A 28 -11.19 6.80 -23.39
C LYS A 28 -10.31 6.54 -22.16
N ASP A 29 -10.74 7.00 -20.99
CA ASP A 29 -10.01 6.80 -19.73
C ASP A 29 -9.91 5.32 -19.36
N LEU A 30 -10.99 4.56 -19.54
CA LEU A 30 -10.97 3.11 -19.34
C LEU A 30 -9.98 2.41 -20.27
N VAL A 31 -9.97 2.77 -21.56
CA VAL A 31 -9.04 2.20 -22.55
C VAL A 31 -7.61 2.55 -22.21
N LEU A 32 -7.33 3.80 -21.80
CA LEU A 32 -6.00 4.23 -21.36
C LEU A 32 -5.55 3.44 -20.12
N ASN A 33 -6.43 3.30 -19.12
CA ASN A 33 -6.14 2.53 -17.91
C ASN A 33 -5.82 1.06 -18.23
N ILE A 34 -6.64 0.40 -19.06
CA ILE A 34 -6.37 -0.98 -19.50
C ILE A 34 -5.04 -1.08 -20.24
N HIS A 35 -4.72 -0.13 -21.12
CA HIS A 35 -3.43 -0.10 -21.81
C HIS A 35 -2.25 0.05 -20.85
N MET A 36 -2.36 0.91 -19.83
CA MET A 36 -1.33 1.08 -18.79
C MET A 36 -1.14 -0.21 -17.99
N ILE A 37 -2.23 -0.81 -17.49
CA ILE A 37 -2.20 -2.08 -16.74
C ILE A 37 -1.50 -3.17 -17.56
N LEU A 38 -1.85 -3.32 -18.85
CA LEU A 38 -1.26 -4.32 -19.72
C LEU A 38 0.24 -4.05 -19.97
N SER A 39 0.61 -2.79 -20.19
CA SER A 39 2.01 -2.38 -20.38
C SER A 39 2.83 -2.71 -19.14
N ASP A 40 2.37 -2.32 -17.95
CA ASP A 40 3.08 -2.56 -16.70
C ASP A 40 3.14 -4.05 -16.35
N THR A 41 2.09 -4.82 -16.67
CA THR A 41 2.08 -6.29 -16.50
C THR A 41 3.10 -6.99 -17.40
N VAL A 42 3.36 -6.48 -18.61
CA VAL A 42 4.42 -7.01 -19.48
C VAL A 42 5.79 -6.71 -18.88
N LYS A 43 6.02 -5.47 -18.46
CA LYS A 43 7.26 -5.02 -17.81
C LYS A 43 7.56 -5.81 -16.53
N LEU A 44 6.54 -6.24 -15.80
CA LEU A 44 6.71 -7.04 -14.58
C LEU A 44 7.49 -8.34 -14.81
N LYS A 45 7.41 -8.94 -16.00
CA LYS A 45 8.23 -10.10 -16.37
C LYS A 45 9.65 -9.73 -16.74
N GLU A 46 9.84 -8.57 -17.38
CA GLU A 46 11.15 -8.08 -17.81
C GLU A 46 12.01 -7.69 -16.61
N PHE A 47 11.40 -7.06 -15.60
CA PHE A 47 12.08 -6.58 -14.39
C PHE A 47 11.96 -7.53 -13.20
N ALA A 48 11.61 -8.80 -13.41
CA ALA A 48 11.36 -9.75 -12.31
C ALA A 48 12.53 -9.94 -11.32
N ASN A 49 13.75 -9.61 -11.74
CA ASN A 49 14.98 -9.66 -10.93
C ASN A 49 15.25 -8.36 -10.14
N ASP A 50 14.66 -7.24 -10.55
CA ASP A 50 14.75 -5.96 -9.87
C ASP A 50 13.56 -5.83 -8.91
N PHE A 51 13.85 -5.83 -7.60
CA PHE A 51 12.81 -5.80 -6.59
C PHE A 51 12.01 -4.51 -6.60
N GLU A 52 12.72 -3.38 -6.61
CA GLU A 52 12.13 -2.05 -6.44
C GLU A 52 11.26 -1.74 -7.66
N MET A 53 11.78 -2.00 -8.85
CA MET A 53 11.01 -1.87 -10.08
C MET A 53 9.80 -2.83 -10.11
N THR A 54 9.98 -4.07 -9.64
CA THR A 54 8.84 -5.01 -9.60
C THR A 54 7.76 -4.51 -8.64
N ILE A 55 8.10 -4.02 -7.45
CA ILE A 55 7.12 -3.51 -6.49
C ILE A 55 6.43 -2.25 -7.03
N ASP A 56 7.18 -1.32 -7.65
CA ASP A 56 6.60 -0.15 -8.31
C ASP A 56 5.59 -0.55 -9.40
N LEU A 57 5.96 -1.47 -10.29
CA LEU A 57 5.07 -2.01 -11.33
C LEU A 57 3.84 -2.69 -10.73
N MET A 58 4.01 -3.46 -9.65
CA MET A 58 2.89 -4.08 -8.94
C MET A 58 1.94 -3.04 -8.35
N TYR A 59 2.47 -1.97 -7.76
CA TYR A 59 1.65 -0.86 -7.23
C TYR A 59 0.90 -0.13 -8.35
N ARG A 60 1.57 0.16 -9.48
CA ARG A 60 0.93 0.75 -10.66
C ARG A 60 -0.21 -0.11 -11.20
N VAL A 61 0.02 -1.41 -11.37
CA VAL A 61 -1.03 -2.36 -11.79
C VAL A 61 -2.17 -2.40 -10.77
N ALA A 62 -1.85 -2.47 -9.47
CA ALA A 62 -2.85 -2.44 -8.41
C ALA A 62 -3.68 -1.14 -8.44
N LYS A 63 -3.05 0.00 -8.76
CA LYS A 63 -3.71 1.30 -8.85
C LYS A 63 -4.66 1.35 -10.05
N GLY A 64 -4.27 0.75 -11.19
CA GLY A 64 -5.16 0.60 -12.33
C GLY A 64 -6.43 -0.20 -12.02
N TYR A 65 -6.35 -1.14 -11.07
CA TYR A 65 -7.49 -1.94 -10.58
C TYR A 65 -8.27 -1.32 -9.41
N GLN A 66 -8.15 -0.02 -9.13
CA GLN A 66 -8.90 0.65 -8.05
C GLN A 66 -10.43 0.46 -8.15
N THR A 67 -10.97 0.27 -9.36
CA THR A 67 -12.41 0.00 -9.57
C THR A 67 -12.81 -1.46 -9.33
N ASN A 68 -11.86 -2.37 -9.13
CA ASN A 68 -12.10 -3.77 -8.84
C ASN A 68 -11.47 -4.16 -7.47
N PRO A 69 -12.26 -4.19 -6.40
CA PRO A 69 -11.78 -4.46 -5.05
C PRO A 69 -11.08 -5.80 -4.86
N ASP A 70 -11.57 -6.87 -5.47
CA ASP A 70 -10.97 -8.20 -5.33
C ASP A 70 -9.56 -8.25 -5.97
N LEU A 71 -9.39 -7.61 -7.13
CA LEU A 71 -8.10 -7.50 -7.79
C LEU A 71 -7.16 -6.58 -7.02
N ARG A 72 -7.63 -5.39 -6.60
CA ARG A 72 -6.87 -4.46 -5.75
C ARG A 72 -6.36 -5.18 -4.49
N LEU A 73 -7.25 -5.89 -3.79
CA LEU A 73 -6.94 -6.69 -2.61
C LEU A 73 -5.87 -7.76 -2.91
N THR A 74 -6.03 -8.49 -4.02
CA THR A 74 -5.09 -9.55 -4.41
C THR A 74 -3.69 -9.01 -4.64
N TRP A 75 -3.58 -7.86 -5.33
CA TRP A 75 -2.29 -7.20 -5.56
C TRP A 75 -1.65 -6.70 -4.27
N LEU A 76 -2.42 -6.04 -3.39
CA LEU A 76 -1.94 -5.59 -2.09
C LEU A 76 -1.39 -6.75 -1.25
N LEU A 77 -2.11 -7.88 -1.20
CA LEU A 77 -1.66 -9.07 -0.47
C LEU A 77 -0.45 -9.75 -1.11
N ASN A 78 -0.32 -9.70 -2.44
CA ASN A 78 0.86 -10.22 -3.14
C ASN A 78 2.10 -9.36 -2.86
N MET A 79 1.96 -8.03 -2.93
CA MET A 79 3.02 -7.09 -2.55
C MET A 79 3.45 -7.31 -1.11
N ALA A 80 2.49 -7.46 -0.18
CA ALA A 80 2.78 -7.78 1.21
C ALA A 80 3.62 -9.06 1.37
N SER A 81 3.31 -10.11 0.60
CA SER A 81 4.09 -11.36 0.61
C SER A 81 5.51 -11.12 0.11
N ARG A 82 5.68 -10.40 -0.99
CA ARG A 82 7.01 -10.10 -1.56
C ARG A 82 7.87 -9.24 -0.66
N HIS A 83 7.29 -8.26 0.03
CA HIS A 83 7.99 -7.51 1.07
C HIS A 83 8.40 -8.40 2.23
N ALA A 84 7.50 -9.28 2.70
CA ALA A 84 7.79 -10.21 3.79
C ALA A 84 8.91 -11.21 3.44
N ASP A 85 8.99 -11.66 2.18
CA ASP A 85 10.05 -12.55 1.68
C ASP A 85 11.44 -11.90 1.73
N ARG A 86 11.51 -10.57 1.70
CA ARG A 86 12.73 -9.76 1.87
C ARG A 86 12.90 -9.17 3.28
N GLU A 87 12.10 -9.61 4.24
CA GLU A 87 12.11 -9.11 5.62
C GLU A 87 11.77 -7.60 5.75
N LEU A 88 11.17 -7.00 4.71
CA LEU A 88 10.65 -5.64 4.70
C LEU A 88 9.27 -5.61 5.38
N TYR A 89 9.26 -5.90 6.68
CA TYR A 89 8.02 -6.12 7.42
C TYR A 89 7.18 -4.85 7.61
N CYS A 90 7.78 -3.66 7.59
CA CYS A 90 7.02 -2.42 7.71
C CYS A 90 6.12 -2.22 6.49
N GLU A 91 6.71 -2.35 5.29
CA GLU A 91 6.04 -2.24 4.00
C GLU A 91 5.03 -3.37 3.81
N ALA A 92 5.37 -4.60 4.23
CA ALA A 92 4.41 -5.71 4.25
C ALA A 92 3.20 -5.41 5.15
N GLY A 93 3.44 -4.84 6.34
CA GLY A 93 2.39 -4.44 7.29
C GLY A 93 1.48 -3.37 6.72
N GLN A 94 2.06 -2.36 6.04
CA GLN A 94 1.33 -1.30 5.34
C GLN A 94 0.48 -1.86 4.19
N CYS A 95 1.01 -2.73 3.32
CA CYS A 95 0.21 -3.35 2.26
C CYS A 95 -1.01 -4.11 2.80
N VAL A 96 -0.85 -4.86 3.90
CA VAL A 96 -2.00 -5.53 4.54
C VAL A 96 -2.94 -4.53 5.22
N LEU A 97 -2.43 -3.41 5.74
CA LEU A 97 -3.26 -2.36 6.33
C LEU A 97 -4.14 -1.68 5.27
N HIS A 98 -3.59 -1.37 4.09
CA HIS A 98 -4.37 -0.93 2.92
C HIS A 98 -5.42 -1.97 2.52
N ALA A 99 -5.06 -3.26 2.48
CA ALA A 99 -6.02 -4.32 2.21
C ALA A 99 -7.16 -4.38 3.25
N ALA A 100 -6.86 -4.11 4.52
CA ALA A 100 -7.85 -4.05 5.59
C ALA A 100 -8.75 -2.81 5.47
N ALA A 101 -8.19 -1.66 5.11
CA ALA A 101 -8.95 -0.43 4.88
C ALA A 101 -9.89 -0.55 3.69
N LEU A 102 -9.41 -1.14 2.59
CA LEU A 102 -10.24 -1.48 1.43
C LEU A 102 -11.39 -2.39 1.88
N ALA A 103 -11.11 -3.48 2.61
CA ALA A 103 -12.16 -4.36 3.10
C ALA A 103 -13.17 -3.64 4.01
N ALA A 104 -12.71 -2.74 4.88
CA ALA A 104 -13.57 -1.92 5.73
C ALA A 104 -14.47 -0.97 4.92
N GLU A 105 -13.93 -0.32 3.88
CA GLU A 105 -14.68 0.57 2.99
C GLU A 105 -15.86 -0.16 2.33
N TYR A 106 -15.61 -1.33 1.76
CA TYR A 106 -16.67 -2.12 1.12
C TYR A 106 -17.66 -2.73 2.12
N ILE A 107 -17.19 -3.17 3.29
CA ILE A 107 -18.10 -3.63 4.35
C ILE A 107 -19.03 -2.47 4.77
N ALA A 108 -18.52 -1.25 4.90
CA ALA A 108 -19.32 -0.09 5.28
C ALA A 108 -20.38 0.30 4.24
N MET A 109 -20.17 -0.03 2.96
CA MET A 109 -21.20 0.12 1.92
C MET A 109 -22.31 -0.92 2.02
N SER A 110 -21.96 -2.15 2.42
CA SER A 110 -22.89 -3.28 2.46
C SER A 110 -23.65 -3.42 3.78
N THR A 111 -23.05 -2.99 4.89
CA THR A 111 -23.65 -3.07 6.23
C THR A 111 -23.45 -1.77 7.01
N THR A 112 -24.48 -1.39 7.76
CA THR A 112 -24.47 -0.24 8.68
C THR A 112 -24.43 -0.68 10.13
N ASP A 113 -23.88 -1.87 10.42
CA ASP A 113 -23.73 -2.38 11.76
C ASP A 113 -22.85 -1.43 12.60
N GLY A 114 -23.36 -0.94 13.74
CA GLY A 114 -22.68 0.10 14.53
C GLY A 114 -21.35 -0.33 15.18
N PHE A 115 -20.98 -1.60 15.10
CA PHE A 115 -19.69 -2.13 15.59
C PHE A 115 -18.65 -2.28 14.46
N MET A 116 -19.03 -2.06 13.20
CA MET A 116 -18.11 -2.07 12.06
C MET A 116 -17.42 -0.71 11.90
N PRO A 117 -16.21 -0.67 11.32
CA PRO A 117 -15.58 0.60 10.96
C PRO A 117 -16.38 1.32 9.87
N ARG A 118 -16.26 2.64 9.84
CA ARG A 118 -16.92 3.56 8.89
C ARG A 118 -16.26 3.59 7.51
N GLY A 119 -15.30 2.70 7.26
CA GLY A 119 -14.49 2.65 6.05
C GLY A 119 -13.02 2.99 6.29
N ALA A 120 -12.32 3.38 5.23
CA ALA A 120 -10.90 3.73 5.25
C ALA A 120 -10.58 4.94 6.15
N VAL A 121 -11.57 5.82 6.40
CA VAL A 121 -11.43 6.97 7.31
C VAL A 121 -11.02 6.60 8.74
N ASP A 122 -11.41 5.42 9.23
CA ASP A 122 -11.05 4.98 10.58
C ASP A 122 -9.56 4.55 10.69
N PHE A 123 -8.90 4.40 9.54
CA PHE A 123 -7.47 4.06 9.42
C PHE A 123 -6.58 5.30 9.20
N GLU A 124 -7.14 6.47 8.86
CA GLU A 124 -6.40 7.70 8.55
C GLU A 124 -5.38 8.07 9.65
N ARG A 125 -5.75 7.89 10.93
CA ARG A 125 -4.86 8.16 12.07
C ARG A 125 -3.60 7.31 12.12
N ILE A 126 -3.58 6.22 11.36
CA ILE A 126 -2.48 5.25 11.31
C ILE A 126 -1.56 5.58 10.14
N SER A 127 -2.13 5.94 8.98
CA SER A 127 -1.39 6.34 7.79
C SER A 127 -2.28 7.16 6.86
N ASP A 128 -1.80 8.35 6.49
CA ASP A 128 -2.50 9.26 5.58
C ASP A 128 -2.70 8.65 4.18
N ASN A 129 -1.78 7.76 3.76
CA ASN A 129 -1.82 7.11 2.44
C ASN A 129 -3.02 6.16 2.29
N ILE A 130 -3.65 5.74 3.39
CA ILE A 130 -4.77 4.79 3.36
C ILE A 130 -6.03 5.40 2.73
N LEU A 131 -6.14 6.72 2.70
CA LEU A 131 -7.24 7.40 2.02
C LEU A 131 -7.25 7.13 0.50
N GLU A 132 -6.17 6.60 -0.08
CA GLU A 132 -6.17 6.08 -1.44
C GLU A 132 -7.15 4.90 -1.66
N GLU A 133 -7.53 4.19 -0.60
CA GLU A 133 -8.49 3.08 -0.65
C GLU A 133 -9.94 3.53 -0.38
N SER A 134 -10.16 4.82 -0.09
CA SER A 134 -11.51 5.37 0.01
C SER A 134 -12.20 5.33 -1.34
N ALA A 135 -13.44 4.85 -1.37
CA ALA A 135 -14.19 4.79 -2.60
C ALA A 135 -14.65 6.18 -3.01
N VAL A 136 -14.29 6.61 -4.22
CA VAL A 136 -14.83 7.85 -4.80
C VAL A 136 -16.24 7.55 -5.30
N SER A 137 -17.22 8.22 -4.69
CA SER A 137 -18.63 7.82 -4.64
C SER A 137 -19.41 7.77 -5.96
N ASP A 138 -18.86 8.20 -7.09
CA ASP A 138 -19.65 8.35 -8.33
C ASP A 138 -19.50 7.19 -9.33
N ASP A 139 -18.38 6.43 -9.31
CA ASP A 139 -18.08 5.39 -10.30
C ASP A 139 -17.76 4.00 -9.69
N VAL A 140 -17.77 3.88 -8.36
CA VAL A 140 -17.50 2.60 -7.67
C VAL A 140 -18.76 1.75 -7.66
N LEU A 141 -18.64 0.59 -8.29
CA LEU A 141 -19.70 -0.41 -8.50
C LEU A 141 -20.44 -0.68 -7.18
N SER A 142 -21.76 -0.56 -7.21
CA SER A 142 -22.62 -0.89 -6.06
C SER A 142 -22.30 -2.31 -5.58
N PRO A 143 -22.25 -2.58 -4.27
CA PRO A 143 -21.95 -3.91 -3.73
C PRO A 143 -22.94 -5.01 -4.18
N ASP A 144 -24.06 -4.62 -4.80
CA ASP A 144 -25.09 -5.52 -5.33
C ASP A 144 -24.78 -6.11 -6.72
N VAL A 145 -23.62 -5.79 -7.32
CA VAL A 145 -23.22 -6.36 -8.62
C VAL A 145 -22.57 -7.74 -8.41
N GLU A 146 -23.21 -8.78 -8.94
CA GLU A 146 -22.73 -10.17 -8.92
C GLU A 146 -21.30 -10.29 -9.50
N GLY A 147 -20.38 -10.93 -8.76
CA GLY A 147 -18.96 -11.06 -9.15
C GLY A 147 -17.99 -10.02 -8.56
N ILE A 148 -18.45 -9.08 -7.73
CA ILE A 148 -17.65 -8.05 -7.07
C ILE A 148 -17.76 -8.20 -5.56
N CYS A 149 -16.63 -8.13 -4.85
CA CYS A 149 -16.50 -8.33 -3.39
C CYS A 149 -16.83 -9.75 -2.90
N GLU A 150 -16.62 -10.77 -3.72
CA GLU A 150 -16.88 -12.17 -3.33
C GLU A 150 -15.76 -12.77 -2.45
N SER A 151 -14.62 -12.08 -2.34
CA SER A 151 -13.52 -12.54 -1.50
C SER A 151 -13.95 -12.68 -0.04
N ARG A 152 -13.53 -13.79 0.60
CA ARG A 152 -13.72 -14.07 2.03
C ARG A 152 -13.23 -12.96 2.97
N HIS A 153 -12.41 -12.05 2.44
CA HIS A 153 -11.82 -10.94 3.15
C HIS A 153 -12.81 -9.77 3.37
N PHE A 154 -13.86 -9.64 2.55
CA PHE A 154 -14.94 -8.64 2.70
C PHE A 154 -16.00 -9.07 3.72
N THR A 155 -15.56 -9.58 4.86
CA THR A 155 -16.41 -9.98 5.98
C THR A 155 -15.81 -9.49 7.29
N ALA A 156 -16.62 -9.39 8.34
CA ALA A 156 -16.15 -9.06 9.69
C ALA A 156 -14.95 -9.94 10.13
N ALA A 157 -15.04 -11.25 9.88
CA ALA A 157 -13.98 -12.22 10.13
C ALA A 157 -12.74 -11.99 9.27
N GLY A 158 -12.95 -11.71 7.97
CA GLY A 158 -11.90 -11.36 7.04
C GLY A 158 -11.11 -10.13 7.46
N LEU A 159 -11.80 -9.06 7.85
CA LEU A 159 -11.24 -7.81 8.32
C LEU A 159 -10.40 -8.00 9.58
N VAL A 160 -10.93 -8.69 10.61
CA VAL A 160 -10.17 -9.01 11.83
C VAL A 160 -8.87 -9.76 11.50
N ASN A 161 -8.94 -10.74 10.59
CA ASN A 161 -7.74 -11.50 10.19
C ASN A 161 -6.72 -10.65 9.43
N LEU A 162 -7.16 -9.69 8.59
CA LEU A 162 -6.26 -8.76 7.91
C LEU A 162 -5.56 -7.84 8.91
N VAL A 163 -6.32 -7.25 9.84
CA VAL A 163 -5.77 -6.34 10.86
C VAL A 163 -4.78 -7.06 11.77
N GLU A 164 -5.10 -8.28 12.24
CA GLU A 164 -4.16 -9.08 13.04
C GLU A 164 -2.90 -9.48 12.26
N LYS A 165 -3.02 -9.75 10.96
CA LYS A 165 -1.87 -10.02 10.09
C LYS A 165 -0.99 -8.77 9.92
N SER A 166 -1.59 -7.59 9.73
CA SER A 166 -0.87 -6.32 9.68
C SER A 166 -0.14 -6.04 11.01
N MET A 167 -0.80 -6.21 12.15
CA MET A 167 -0.17 -6.10 13.47
C MET A 167 1.01 -7.06 13.64
N ALA A 168 0.91 -8.28 13.14
CA ALA A 168 2.00 -9.25 13.21
C ALA A 168 3.23 -8.83 12.38
N PHE A 169 3.02 -8.13 11.27
CA PHE A 169 4.11 -7.54 10.51
C PHE A 169 4.71 -6.32 11.22
N PHE A 170 3.90 -5.44 11.80
CA PHE A 170 4.40 -4.30 12.57
C PHE A 170 5.21 -4.72 13.80
N GLU A 171 4.81 -5.80 14.47
CA GLU A 171 5.59 -6.37 15.57
C GLU A 171 6.97 -6.86 15.10
N LYS A 172 7.05 -7.54 13.96
CA LYS A 172 8.32 -7.96 13.35
C LYS A 172 9.16 -6.79 12.84
N ALA A 173 8.50 -5.72 12.41
CA ALA A 173 9.13 -4.46 12.00
C ALA A 173 9.59 -3.60 13.19
N HIS A 174 9.35 -4.05 14.43
CA HIS A 174 9.63 -3.29 15.66
C HIS A 174 8.87 -1.95 15.76
N MET A 175 7.74 -1.84 15.06
CA MET A 175 6.82 -0.69 15.09
C MET A 175 5.77 -0.94 16.16
N TYR A 176 6.12 -0.82 17.43
CA TYR A 176 5.26 -1.21 18.54
C TYR A 176 4.19 -0.15 18.87
N GLU A 177 4.51 1.12 18.59
CA GLU A 177 3.69 2.30 18.86
C GLU A 177 2.36 2.27 18.10
N ILE A 178 2.37 1.72 16.88
CA ILE A 178 1.22 1.73 15.98
C ILE A 178 0.25 0.57 16.26
N MET A 179 0.72 -0.49 16.92
CA MET A 179 -0.06 -1.72 17.13
C MET A 179 -1.38 -1.48 17.90
N PRO A 180 -1.43 -0.66 18.97
CA PRO A 180 -2.68 -0.36 19.67
C PRO A 180 -3.70 0.37 18.77
N ASP A 181 -3.26 1.34 17.97
CA ASP A 181 -4.15 2.08 17.06
C ASP A 181 -4.70 1.17 15.95
N VAL A 182 -3.87 0.26 15.43
CA VAL A 182 -4.29 -0.77 14.46
C VAL A 182 -5.33 -1.70 15.07
N PHE A 183 -5.12 -2.18 16.30
CA PHE A 183 -6.08 -3.07 16.97
C PHE A 183 -7.42 -2.39 17.25
N ARG A 184 -7.41 -1.10 17.60
CA ARG A 184 -8.61 -0.32 17.95
C ARG A 184 -9.67 -0.37 16.85
N ILE A 185 -9.29 -0.53 15.58
CA ILE A 185 -10.22 -0.63 14.45
C ILE A 185 -11.16 -1.83 14.59
N VAL A 186 -10.64 -2.97 15.03
CA VAL A 186 -11.38 -4.25 15.06
C VAL A 186 -11.82 -4.65 16.47
N GLU A 187 -11.35 -3.92 17.48
CA GLU A 187 -11.72 -4.11 18.87
C GLU A 187 -13.26 -4.14 19.11
N PRO A 188 -14.09 -3.27 18.49
CA PRO A 188 -15.55 -3.34 18.65
C PRO A 188 -16.15 -4.65 18.09
N ILE A 189 -15.63 -5.12 16.95
CA ILE A 189 -16.06 -6.37 16.31
C ILE A 189 -15.78 -7.57 17.22
N VAL A 190 -14.56 -7.67 17.75
CA VAL A 190 -14.15 -8.79 18.62
C VAL A 190 -14.93 -8.78 19.94
N ARG A 191 -15.27 -7.60 20.46
CA ARG A 191 -16.15 -7.44 21.62
C ARG A 191 -17.57 -7.94 21.34
N GLU A 192 -18.12 -7.61 20.18
CA GLU A 192 -19.46 -8.04 19.80
C GLU A 192 -19.55 -9.57 19.69
N TRP A 193 -18.50 -10.23 19.18
CA TRP A 193 -18.42 -11.69 19.16
C TRP A 193 -18.24 -12.35 20.53
N ARG A 194 -17.96 -11.56 21.58
CA ARG A 194 -17.72 -12.02 22.95
C ARG A 194 -16.57 -13.02 23.06
N ASP A 195 -15.60 -12.96 22.15
CA ASP A 195 -14.38 -13.77 22.22
C ASP A 195 -13.35 -13.12 23.15
N TYR A 196 -13.64 -13.16 24.45
CA TYR A 196 -12.77 -12.57 25.47
C TYR A 196 -11.42 -13.30 25.60
N ARG A 197 -11.31 -14.54 25.11
CA ARG A 197 -10.04 -15.27 25.09
C ARG A 197 -9.11 -14.66 24.05
N ARG A 198 -9.61 -14.44 22.83
CA ARG A 198 -8.87 -13.76 21.77
C ARG A 198 -8.51 -12.33 22.18
N LEU A 199 -9.46 -11.60 22.74
CA LEU A 199 -9.23 -10.24 23.24
C LEU A 199 -8.12 -10.19 24.30
N GLY A 200 -8.13 -11.11 25.27
CA GLY A 200 -7.07 -11.21 26.28
C GLY A 200 -5.70 -11.53 25.68
N ALA A 201 -5.64 -12.43 24.70
CA ALA A 201 -4.39 -12.76 24.02
C ALA A 201 -3.81 -11.57 23.23
N ILE A 202 -4.66 -10.78 22.56
CA ILE A 202 -4.22 -9.59 21.82
C ILE A 202 -3.72 -8.51 22.78
N TYR A 203 -4.44 -8.23 23.88
CA TYR A 203 -3.96 -7.26 24.88
C TYR A 203 -2.66 -7.69 25.56
N ALA A 204 -2.47 -8.99 25.81
CA ALA A 204 -1.21 -9.51 26.34
C ALA A 204 -0.06 -9.25 25.35
N ARG A 205 -0.28 -9.53 24.05
CA ARG A 205 0.69 -9.25 22.98
C ARG A 205 0.99 -7.75 22.83
N LEU A 206 -0.03 -6.90 22.90
CA LEU A 206 0.15 -5.43 22.89
C LEU A 206 0.96 -4.96 24.09
N SER A 207 0.68 -5.49 25.28
CA SER A 207 1.44 -5.16 26.48
C SER A 207 2.91 -5.58 26.34
N GLU A 208 3.17 -6.76 25.79
CA GLU A 208 4.53 -7.21 25.53
C GLU A 208 5.25 -6.32 24.51
N ALA A 209 4.59 -5.99 23.40
CA ALA A 209 5.12 -5.10 22.36
C ALA A 209 5.47 -3.71 22.92
N LEU A 210 4.57 -3.09 23.68
CA LEU A 210 4.81 -1.78 24.28
C LEU A 210 5.93 -1.81 25.33
N ASN A 211 6.10 -2.91 26.06
CA ASN A 211 7.21 -3.08 27.00
C ASN A 211 8.58 -3.20 26.30
N ARG A 212 8.63 -3.48 25.00
CA ARG A 212 9.86 -3.51 24.21
C ARG A 212 10.32 -2.12 23.74
N ILE A 213 9.47 -1.11 23.89
CA ILE A 213 9.86 0.28 23.64
C ILE A 213 10.79 0.68 24.81
N GLU A 214 12.09 0.73 24.56
CA GLU A 214 13.03 1.25 25.55
C GLU A 214 12.64 2.70 25.88
N PRO A 215 12.58 3.07 27.18
CA PRO A 215 12.24 4.44 27.55
C PRO A 215 13.28 5.38 26.95
N THR A 216 12.83 6.29 26.08
CA THR A 216 13.64 7.37 25.53
C THR A 216 14.01 8.28 26.70
N VAL A 217 15.10 7.98 27.39
CA VAL A 217 15.60 8.86 28.45
C VAL A 217 16.04 10.14 27.77
N SER A 218 15.43 11.27 28.12
CA SER A 218 15.90 12.59 27.74
C SER A 218 17.26 12.82 28.41
N ILE A 219 18.34 12.56 27.70
CA ILE A 219 19.69 12.86 28.18
C ILE A 219 20.01 14.27 27.72
N THR A 220 20.22 15.17 28.69
CA THR A 220 20.89 16.46 28.49
C THR A 220 22.20 16.23 27.77
N GLU A 221 22.35 16.83 26.59
CA GLU A 221 23.57 16.77 25.79
C GLU A 221 24.76 17.34 26.58
N ASP A 222 25.63 16.48 27.13
CA ASP A 222 27.01 16.87 27.40
C ASP A 222 27.79 16.72 26.09
N THR A 223 27.71 17.77 25.28
CA THR A 223 28.43 17.95 24.03
C THR A 223 29.94 17.93 24.29
N ALA A 224 30.59 16.79 24.09
CA ALA A 224 32.06 16.73 23.99
C ALA A 224 32.54 16.07 22.71
N ASP A 225 31.86 15.03 22.19
CA ASP A 225 32.36 14.28 21.02
C ASP A 225 31.24 13.95 20.02
N ALA A 226 31.22 14.69 18.90
CA ALA A 226 30.26 14.50 17.80
C ALA A 226 30.46 13.20 16.97
N TRP A 227 31.42 12.35 17.36
CA TRP A 227 31.80 11.12 16.64
C TRP A 227 31.54 9.83 17.44
N LEU A 228 31.06 9.91 18.70
CA LEU A 228 30.64 8.70 19.42
C LEU A 228 29.21 8.32 19.02
N SER A 229 29.08 7.07 18.56
CA SER A 229 27.84 6.32 18.30
C SER A 229 26.74 6.57 19.36
N PRO A 230 25.44 6.49 19.03
CA PRO A 230 24.36 6.84 19.96
C PRO A 230 24.51 6.07 21.27
N LEU A 231 24.30 6.78 22.39
CA LEU A 231 24.51 6.26 23.74
C LEU A 231 23.86 4.87 23.94
N PRO A 232 24.42 4.00 24.81
CA PRO A 232 23.90 2.65 25.07
C PRO A 232 22.46 2.58 25.61
N SER A 233 21.83 3.73 25.89
CA SER A 233 20.46 3.91 26.39
C SER A 233 19.52 4.65 25.41
N ALA A 234 19.95 4.91 24.18
CA ALA A 234 19.07 5.36 23.10
C ALA A 234 18.42 4.14 22.44
N ASP A 235 17.14 4.26 22.10
CA ASP A 235 16.39 3.24 21.37
C ASP A 235 17.19 2.75 20.16
N LYS A 236 17.60 1.48 20.20
CA LYS A 236 18.49 0.88 19.19
C LYS A 236 17.76 0.52 17.89
N ARG A 237 16.45 0.80 17.81
CA ARG A 237 15.66 0.56 16.60
C ARG A 237 16.08 1.51 15.48
N CYS A 238 16.78 0.98 14.48
CA CYS A 238 17.07 1.68 13.24
C CYS A 238 15.99 1.33 12.20
N PHE A 239 15.11 2.28 11.90
CA PHE A 239 13.99 2.09 10.97
C PHE A 239 14.35 2.26 9.49
N GLY A 240 15.59 2.62 9.20
CA GLY A 240 16.14 2.74 7.84
C GLY A 240 16.81 4.09 7.56
N THR A 241 17.58 4.11 6.47
CA THR A 241 18.24 5.29 5.91
C THR A 241 17.53 5.69 4.61
N TYR A 242 17.38 6.99 4.38
CA TYR A 242 16.66 7.50 3.21
C TYR A 242 17.62 8.14 2.21
N PHE A 243 17.42 7.84 0.93
CA PHE A 243 18.23 8.35 -0.18
C PHE A 243 17.32 8.96 -1.24
N ARG A 244 17.71 10.13 -1.78
CA ARG A 244 17.08 10.68 -2.99
C ARG A 244 17.82 10.13 -4.21
N VAL A 245 17.09 9.51 -5.13
CA VAL A 245 17.62 8.93 -6.37
C VAL A 245 16.85 9.53 -7.54
N GLY A 246 17.56 10.07 -8.52
CA GLY A 246 16.97 10.64 -9.73
C GLY A 246 17.49 9.93 -10.97
N PHE A 247 16.60 9.61 -11.89
CA PHE A 247 16.91 8.95 -13.15
C PHE A 247 16.92 9.97 -14.28
N TYR A 248 18.05 10.10 -14.99
CA TYR A 248 18.23 11.11 -16.04
C TYR A 248 18.85 10.50 -17.29
N GLY A 249 18.17 10.65 -18.42
CA GLY A 249 18.59 10.21 -19.74
C GLY A 249 17.57 9.27 -20.41
N SER A 250 17.36 9.45 -21.71
CA SER A 250 16.33 8.75 -22.49
C SER A 250 16.45 7.22 -22.54
N ARG A 251 17.58 6.64 -22.11
CA ARG A 251 17.75 5.18 -21.96
C ARG A 251 16.95 4.60 -20.78
N PHE A 252 16.57 5.43 -19.82
CA PHE A 252 15.76 5.03 -18.66
C PHE A 252 14.26 4.93 -18.99
N GLY A 253 13.84 5.24 -20.23
CA GLY A 253 12.47 5.01 -20.67
C GLY A 253 11.47 5.85 -19.87
N ASP A 254 10.53 5.18 -19.19
CA ASP A 254 9.52 5.82 -18.35
C ASP A 254 10.06 6.40 -17.04
N LEU A 255 11.30 6.10 -16.67
CA LEU A 255 11.96 6.70 -15.51
C LEU A 255 12.72 8.00 -15.84
N ASP A 256 12.87 8.38 -17.11
CA ASP A 256 13.65 9.58 -17.48
C ASP A 256 13.02 10.87 -16.93
N GLY A 257 13.73 11.53 -16.01
CA GLY A 257 13.30 12.75 -15.34
C GLY A 257 12.62 12.53 -13.99
N GLU A 258 12.41 11.27 -13.58
CA GLU A 258 11.74 10.93 -12.33
C GLU A 258 12.71 10.87 -11.13
N GLU A 259 12.23 11.29 -9.97
CA GLU A 259 12.98 11.28 -8.71
C GLU A 259 12.20 10.57 -7.61
N TYR A 260 12.92 9.76 -6.83
CA TYR A 260 12.35 8.91 -5.79
C TYR A 260 13.11 9.07 -4.48
N VAL A 261 12.41 8.77 -3.38
CA VAL A 261 13.03 8.61 -2.05
C VAL A 261 13.04 7.12 -1.73
N TYR A 262 14.22 6.53 -1.70
CA TYR A 262 14.43 5.13 -1.32
C TYR A 262 14.69 5.02 0.16
N LYS A 263 14.09 4.02 0.79
CA LYS A 263 14.33 3.65 2.18
C LYS A 263 15.10 2.33 2.20
N CYS A 264 16.32 2.34 2.74
CA CYS A 264 17.12 1.13 2.92
C CYS A 264 17.13 0.73 4.40
N LEU A 265 17.01 -0.57 4.69
CA LEU A 265 17.17 -1.06 6.06
C LEU A 265 18.64 -0.96 6.50
N GLY A 266 18.87 -0.63 7.76
CA GLY A 266 20.23 -0.49 8.31
C GLY A 266 20.96 -1.84 8.29
N GLY A 267 21.97 -1.96 7.43
CA GLY A 267 22.81 -3.17 7.33
C GLY A 267 23.39 -3.42 5.93
N GLU A 268 22.80 -2.87 4.88
CA GLU A 268 23.38 -2.94 3.53
C GLU A 268 24.25 -1.70 3.28
N GLU A 269 25.56 -1.85 3.46
CA GLU A 269 26.54 -0.96 2.85
C GLU A 269 26.41 -1.08 1.33
N TYR A 270 25.50 -0.31 0.72
CA TYR A 270 25.63 0.00 -0.69
C TYR A 270 26.82 0.94 -0.83
N THR A 271 28.00 0.36 -1.03
CA THR A 271 29.02 1.07 -1.79
C THR A 271 28.38 1.39 -3.13
N ALA A 272 28.16 2.67 -3.42
CA ALA A 272 27.92 3.13 -4.76
C ALA A 272 29.17 2.77 -5.57
N THR A 273 29.23 1.53 -6.06
CA THR A 273 30.14 1.19 -7.15
C THR A 273 29.59 1.95 -8.33
N ASP A 274 30.27 3.05 -8.61
CA ASP A 274 30.49 3.59 -9.94
C ASP A 274 30.85 2.39 -10.84
N GLU A 275 29.84 1.66 -11.34
CA GLU A 275 30.02 0.69 -12.41
C GLU A 275 30.39 1.50 -13.64
N GLY A 276 31.69 1.77 -13.71
CA GLY A 276 32.35 2.32 -14.87
C GLY A 276 31.91 1.54 -16.09
N LEU A 277 31.38 2.31 -17.06
CA LEU A 277 31.48 2.01 -18.47
C LEU A 277 32.77 1.22 -18.76
N PRO A 278 32.71 0.04 -19.39
CA PRO A 278 33.92 -0.65 -19.79
C PRO A 278 34.70 0.27 -20.75
N PRO A 279 36.00 0.52 -20.49
CA PRO A 279 36.81 1.29 -21.42
C PRO A 279 37.10 0.40 -22.64
N ASN A 280 37.09 1.04 -23.81
CA ASN A 280 37.53 0.53 -25.11
C ASN A 280 36.56 -0.41 -25.85
N ASN A 281 35.95 0.15 -26.90
CA ASN A 281 36.29 -0.26 -28.26
C ASN A 281 36.11 0.93 -29.22
N LEU A 282 37.13 1.80 -29.23
CA LEU A 282 37.50 2.55 -30.43
C LEU A 282 38.35 1.61 -31.30
N ARG A 283 37.69 0.95 -32.26
CA ARG A 283 38.18 0.66 -33.61
C ARG A 283 37.07 0.08 -34.46
#